data_AF-A0A496WQ37-F1
#
_entry.id   AF-A0A496WQ37-F1
#
_cell.length_a   1.000
_cell.length_b   1.000
_cell.length_c   1.000
_cell.angle_alpha   90.00
_cell.angle_beta   90.00
_cell.angle_gamma   90.00
#
_symmetry.space_group_name_H-M   'P 1'
#
loop_
_entity.id
_entity.type
_entity.pdbx_description
1 polymer ?
#
loop_
_entity_poly.entity_id
_entity_poly.type
_entity_poly.pdbx_seq_one_letter_code
_entity_poly.pdbx_strand_id
1 'polypeptide(L)'
;MGSDHPQNQAGKITGVLKLRDQEWQISGVGNRDHSTGSRNWAAFTHHELAWPVFDDGTALGIIRIHFEGGDSADLCWAYTGDTLMPLSLEEFTTTLNDEGRATSAKVIAVDDKGQRYDIDCIRQAICHWPFDGYVLNEGAFEFRLPDGRVGYGLLELGCRLGSP
;
A
#
# COMPACT_ATOMS: atom_id res chain seq x y z
N MET A 1 -20.52 8.94 20.90
CA MET A 1 -19.59 9.36 19.85
C MET A 1 -18.23 8.79 20.22
N GLY A 2 -17.95 7.57 19.73
CA GLY A 2 -16.69 6.88 20.00
C GLY A 2 -15.64 7.39 19.02
N SER A 3 -14.43 7.60 19.51
CA SER A 3 -13.28 8.03 18.72
C SER A 3 -12.94 6.97 17.67
N ASP A 4 -13.16 7.28 16.40
CA ASP A 4 -12.63 6.53 15.26
C ASP A 4 -11.10 6.69 15.27
N HIS A 5 -10.42 5.77 15.94
CA HIS A 5 -9.00 5.58 15.77
C HIS A 5 -8.78 5.09 14.33
N PRO A 6 -7.86 5.68 13.54
CA PRO A 6 -7.59 5.19 12.19
C PRO A 6 -7.19 3.71 12.26
N GLN A 7 -7.94 2.87 11.53
CA GLN A 7 -7.90 1.41 11.63
C GLN A 7 -6.74 0.78 10.83
N ASN A 8 -5.91 1.59 10.16
CA ASN A 8 -4.70 1.16 9.48
C ASN A 8 -3.47 1.60 10.28
N GLN A 9 -2.72 0.61 10.74
CA GLN A 9 -1.65 0.81 11.71
C GLN A 9 -0.42 0.04 11.26
N ALA A 10 0.68 0.75 11.02
CA ALA A 10 1.99 0.14 11.08
C ALA A 10 2.40 -0.05 12.54
N GLY A 11 3.25 -1.04 12.79
CA GLY A 11 3.80 -1.26 14.12
C GLY A 11 4.95 -2.24 14.12
N LYS A 12 5.60 -2.36 15.28
CA LYS A 12 6.69 -3.30 15.48
C LYS A 12 6.15 -4.73 15.41
N ILE A 13 6.81 -5.55 14.60
CA ILE A 13 6.55 -6.98 14.46
C ILE A 13 7.76 -7.77 14.93
N THR A 14 7.51 -8.83 15.68
CA THR A 14 8.53 -9.83 16.03
C THR A 14 7.94 -11.22 15.86
N GLY A 15 8.75 -12.19 15.48
CA GLY A 15 8.26 -13.56 15.30
C GLY A 15 9.23 -14.44 14.53
N VAL A 16 8.73 -15.58 14.06
CA VAL A 16 9.50 -16.56 13.31
C VAL A 16 8.73 -16.97 12.07
N LEU A 17 9.31 -16.82 10.89
CA LEU A 17 8.83 -17.44 9.65
C LEU A 17 9.49 -18.80 9.49
N LYS A 18 8.69 -19.85 9.29
CA LYS A 18 9.19 -21.17 8.89
C LYS A 18 8.60 -21.53 7.53
N LEU A 19 9.45 -21.80 6.56
CA LEU A 19 9.03 -22.25 5.23
C LEU A 19 9.92 -23.41 4.79
N ARG A 20 9.32 -24.60 4.65
CA ARG A 20 10.06 -25.85 4.39
C ARG A 20 11.11 -26.06 5.48
N ASP A 21 12.36 -26.30 5.10
CA ASP A 21 13.49 -26.53 6.00
C ASP A 21 14.23 -25.25 6.40
N GLN A 22 13.63 -24.08 6.14
CA GLN A 22 14.21 -22.77 6.43
C GLN A 22 13.44 -22.05 7.53
N GLU A 23 14.17 -21.33 8.38
CA GLU A 23 13.65 -20.53 9.48
C GLU A 23 14.29 -19.14 9.45
N TRP A 24 13.47 -18.10 9.61
CA TRP A 24 13.91 -16.71 9.73
C TRP A 24 13.30 -16.08 10.98
N GLN A 25 14.15 -15.39 11.75
CA GLN A 25 13.71 -14.51 12.81
C GLN A 25 13.24 -13.19 12.20
N ILE A 26 12.04 -12.76 12.56
CA ILE A 26 11.45 -11.49 12.15
C ILE A 26 11.58 -10.53 13.32
N SER A 27 12.16 -9.36 13.05
CA SER A 27 12.17 -8.21 13.95
C SER A 27 12.20 -6.95 13.08
N GLY A 28 11.09 -6.22 13.03
CA GLY A 28 10.97 -5.06 12.13
C GLY A 28 9.67 -4.30 12.31
N VAL A 29 9.27 -3.57 11.28
CA VAL A 29 7.98 -2.88 11.19
C VAL A 29 7.14 -3.57 10.11
N GLY A 30 5.84 -3.64 10.33
CA GLY A 30 4.89 -4.17 9.34
C GLY A 30 3.62 -3.36 9.32
N ASN A 31 2.96 -3.35 8.16
CA ASN A 31 1.68 -2.71 7.96
C ASN A 31 0.54 -3.67 8.30
N ARG A 32 -0.55 -3.14 8.85
CA ARG A 32 -1.78 -3.88 9.13
C ARG A 32 -2.97 -3.11 8.62
N ASP A 33 -3.79 -3.80 7.83
CA ASP A 33 -5.06 -3.30 7.33
C ASP A 33 -6.23 -4.02 7.99
N HIS A 34 -7.30 -3.27 8.21
CA HIS A 34 -8.56 -3.79 8.73
C HIS A 34 -9.71 -3.36 7.84
N SER A 35 -10.44 -4.34 7.33
CA SER A 35 -11.75 -4.12 6.73
C SER A 35 -12.84 -4.58 7.70
N THR A 36 -13.83 -3.73 7.93
CA THR A 36 -15.02 -4.04 8.71
C THR A 36 -16.28 -3.70 7.92
N GLY A 37 -17.38 -4.40 8.19
CA GLY A 37 -18.65 -4.22 7.48
C GLY A 37 -18.83 -5.17 6.28
N SER A 38 -19.86 -4.89 5.47
CA SER A 38 -20.16 -5.70 4.28
C SER A 38 -19.10 -5.45 3.20
N ARG A 39 -18.41 -6.52 2.80
CA ARG A 39 -17.38 -6.45 1.76
C ARG A 39 -18.04 -6.34 0.39
N ASN A 40 -18.08 -5.13 -0.15
CA ASN A 40 -18.63 -4.84 -1.47
C ASN A 40 -17.55 -4.28 -2.39
N TRP A 41 -16.74 -5.16 -2.98
CA TRP A 41 -15.71 -4.78 -3.96
C TRP A 41 -16.28 -4.09 -5.20
N ALA A 42 -17.56 -4.32 -5.51
CA ALA A 42 -18.23 -3.69 -6.65
C ALA A 42 -18.57 -2.21 -6.41
N ALA A 43 -18.45 -1.71 -5.16
CA ALA A 43 -18.67 -0.31 -4.82
C ALA A 43 -17.57 0.64 -5.36
N PHE A 44 -16.40 0.10 -5.68
CA PHE A 44 -15.26 0.85 -6.21
C PHE A 44 -15.00 0.40 -7.65
N THR A 45 -14.48 1.29 -8.50
CA THR A 45 -14.07 0.95 -9.86
C THR A 45 -12.65 0.36 -9.86
N HIS A 46 -11.74 0.98 -9.13
CA HIS A 46 -10.37 0.52 -8.94
C HIS A 46 -9.75 1.17 -7.70
N HIS A 47 -8.61 0.67 -7.27
CA HIS A 47 -7.79 1.30 -6.24
C HIS A 47 -6.31 1.03 -6.47
N GLU A 48 -5.49 1.93 -5.97
CA GLU A 48 -4.04 1.80 -5.86
C GLU A 48 -3.64 1.84 -4.38
N LEU A 49 -2.71 0.98 -4.00
CA LEU A 49 -2.16 0.91 -2.67
C LEU A 49 -0.64 0.73 -2.73
N ALA A 50 0.09 1.50 -1.93
CA ALA A 50 1.52 1.35 -1.70
C ALA A 50 1.83 1.38 -0.20
N TRP A 51 2.51 0.32 0.26
CA TRP A 51 2.82 0.04 1.66
C TRP A 51 4.33 -0.20 1.86
N PRO A 52 5.18 0.83 1.67
CA PRO A 52 6.61 0.69 1.92
C PRO A 52 6.91 0.60 3.41
N VAL A 53 7.89 -0.23 3.76
CA VAL A 53 8.61 -0.19 5.03
C VAL A 53 10.09 0.03 4.72
N PHE A 54 10.63 1.17 5.16
CA PHE A 54 12.03 1.55 5.00
C PHE A 54 12.92 0.95 6.09
N ASP A 55 14.22 0.89 5.80
CA ASP A 55 15.26 0.34 6.68
C ASP A 55 15.35 1.05 8.05
N ASP A 56 15.04 2.35 8.10
CA ASP A 56 14.97 3.15 9.33
C ASP A 56 13.71 2.89 10.18
N GLY A 57 12.81 1.99 9.72
CA GLY A 57 11.56 1.66 10.38
C GLY A 57 10.41 2.62 10.06
N THR A 58 10.62 3.60 9.18
CA THR A 58 9.53 4.40 8.61
C THR A 58 8.64 3.49 7.76
N ALA A 59 7.33 3.54 7.98
CA ALA A 59 6.37 2.82 7.17
C ALA A 59 5.29 3.77 6.67
N LEU A 60 4.85 3.62 5.44
CA LEU A 60 3.78 4.45 4.88
C LEU A 60 2.60 3.58 4.51
N GLY A 61 1.41 4.17 4.63
CA GLY A 61 0.20 3.69 4.00
C GLY A 61 -0.27 4.71 2.98
N ILE A 62 -0.34 4.35 1.71
CA ILE A 62 -0.80 5.26 0.65
C ILE A 62 -1.84 4.52 -0.16
N ILE A 63 -3.10 4.92 -0.05
CA ILE A 63 -4.22 4.27 -0.73
C ILE A 63 -5.05 5.34 -1.42
N ARG A 64 -5.37 5.12 -2.69
CA ARG A 64 -6.36 5.87 -3.43
C ARG A 64 -7.44 4.91 -3.94
N ILE A 65 -8.69 5.25 -3.68
CA ILE A 65 -9.86 4.46 -4.10
C ILE A 65 -10.68 5.30 -5.05
N HIS A 66 -11.04 4.72 -6.19
CA HIS A 66 -11.85 5.35 -7.22
C HIS A 66 -13.27 4.78 -7.24
N PHE A 67 -14.26 5.65 -7.35
CA PHE A 67 -15.69 5.31 -7.35
C PHE A 67 -16.31 5.49 -8.74
N GLU A 68 -17.53 4.97 -8.90
CA GLU A 68 -18.34 5.33 -10.06
C GLU A 68 -18.68 6.83 -10.03
N GLY A 69 -18.72 7.47 -11.20
CA GLY A 69 -18.94 8.92 -11.32
C GLY A 69 -17.66 9.77 -11.29
N GLY A 70 -16.51 9.16 -11.03
CA GLY A 70 -15.20 9.81 -11.12
C GLY A 70 -14.64 10.35 -9.81
N ASP A 71 -15.39 10.24 -8.71
CA ASP A 71 -14.91 10.61 -7.37
C ASP A 71 -13.79 9.66 -6.89
N SER A 72 -12.96 10.16 -5.97
CA SER A 72 -11.92 9.37 -5.32
C SER A 72 -11.78 9.73 -3.84
N ALA A 73 -11.21 8.80 -3.06
CA ALA A 73 -10.88 9.01 -1.66
C ALA A 73 -9.47 8.50 -1.38
N ASP A 74 -8.71 9.29 -0.62
CA ASP A 74 -7.35 8.96 -0.22
C ASP A 74 -7.31 8.58 1.26
N LEU A 75 -6.61 7.49 1.57
CA LEU A 75 -6.28 7.08 2.92
C LEU A 75 -4.76 6.96 3.02
N CYS A 76 -4.12 8.04 3.47
CA CYS A 76 -2.67 8.14 3.48
C CYS A 76 -2.12 8.50 4.87
N TRP A 77 -1.05 7.82 5.29
CA TRP A 77 -0.39 8.02 6.57
C TRP A 77 1.10 7.65 6.53
N ALA A 78 1.87 8.24 7.44
CA ALA A 78 3.24 7.83 7.74
C ALA A 78 3.33 7.39 9.20
N TYR A 79 4.10 6.33 9.43
CA TYR A 79 4.52 5.85 10.73
C TYR A 79 6.02 6.04 10.88
N THR A 80 6.42 6.81 11.90
CA THR A 80 7.82 7.08 12.21
C THR A 80 8.10 6.64 13.65
N GLY A 81 8.44 5.36 13.84
CA GLY A 81 8.85 4.80 15.13
C GLY A 81 7.72 4.58 16.14
N ASP A 82 7.03 5.62 16.57
CA ASP A 82 5.89 5.57 17.51
C ASP A 82 4.75 6.51 17.16
N THR A 83 4.93 7.32 16.11
CA THR A 83 4.00 8.37 15.71
C THR A 83 3.36 7.99 14.39
N LEU A 84 2.02 8.08 14.32
CA LEU A 84 1.24 7.97 13.09
C LEU A 84 0.74 9.37 12.70
N MET A 85 1.04 9.80 11.49
CA MET A 85 0.64 11.11 10.96
C MET A 85 -0.08 10.97 9.62
N PRO A 86 -1.12 11.78 9.36
CA PRO A 86 -1.79 11.78 8.07
C PRO A 86 -0.87 12.34 6.98
N LEU A 87 -1.08 11.88 5.75
CA LEU A 87 -0.43 12.42 4.56
C LEU A 87 -1.47 12.91 3.55
N SER A 88 -1.11 13.93 2.77
CA SER A 88 -1.82 14.30 1.55
C SER A 88 -1.16 13.62 0.34
N LEU A 89 -1.95 13.00 -0.53
CA LEU A 89 -1.45 12.35 -1.74
C LEU A 89 -1.44 13.34 -2.92
N GLU A 90 -0.27 13.62 -3.45
CA GLU A 90 -0.08 14.49 -4.63
C GLU A 90 -0.10 13.69 -5.94
N GLU A 91 0.56 12.53 -5.97
CA GLU A 91 0.68 11.71 -7.17
C GLU A 91 0.65 10.21 -6.83
N PHE A 92 -0.05 9.42 -7.64
CA PHE A 92 0.06 7.97 -7.67
C PHE A 92 -0.10 7.51 -9.12
N THR A 93 1.04 7.32 -9.81
CA THR A 93 1.08 6.93 -11.22
C THR A 93 1.67 5.54 -11.34
N THR A 94 0.97 4.61 -12.01
CA THR A 94 1.44 3.23 -12.16
C THR A 94 1.72 2.89 -13.63
N THR A 95 2.84 2.23 -13.89
CA THR A 95 3.15 1.66 -15.21
C THR A 95 2.71 0.21 -15.24
N LEU A 96 1.91 -0.16 -16.23
CA LEU A 96 1.40 -1.53 -16.40
C LEU A 96 2.14 -2.23 -17.56
N ASN A 97 2.27 -3.55 -17.47
CA ASN A 97 2.59 -4.38 -18.64
C ASN A 97 1.32 -4.71 -19.45
N ASP A 98 1.49 -5.45 -20.55
CA ASP A 98 0.40 -5.87 -21.45
C ASP A 98 -0.68 -6.76 -20.77
N GLU A 99 -0.38 -7.31 -19.59
CA GLU A 99 -1.31 -8.12 -18.79
C GLU A 99 -2.05 -7.29 -17.73
N GLY A 100 -1.88 -5.96 -17.73
CA GLY A 100 -2.50 -5.04 -16.77
C GLY A 100 -1.88 -5.09 -15.38
N ARG A 101 -0.62 -5.57 -15.26
CA ARG A 101 0.09 -5.72 -13.99
C ARG A 101 1.11 -4.61 -13.80
N ALA A 102 1.13 -3.99 -12.62
CA ALA A 102 2.12 -2.97 -12.26
C ALA A 102 3.55 -3.48 -12.43
N THR A 103 4.39 -2.78 -13.18
CA THR A 103 5.84 -3.04 -13.31
C THR A 103 6.66 -2.05 -12.49
N SER A 104 6.15 -0.83 -12.37
CA SER A 104 6.68 0.25 -11.55
C SER A 104 5.57 1.22 -11.19
N ALA A 105 5.81 2.08 -10.20
CA ALA A 105 4.95 3.21 -9.90
C ALA A 105 5.78 4.41 -9.41
N LYS A 106 5.17 5.59 -9.47
CA LYS A 106 5.65 6.81 -8.83
C LYS A 106 4.59 7.29 -7.86
N VAL A 107 4.99 7.53 -6.62
CA VAL A 107 4.08 7.96 -5.55
C VAL A 107 4.66 9.19 -4.88
N ILE A 108 3.84 10.23 -4.72
CA ILE A 108 4.23 11.45 -4.02
C ILE A 108 3.21 11.78 -2.95
N ALA A 109 3.65 11.79 -1.69
CA ALA A 109 2.82 12.17 -0.54
C ALA A 109 3.54 13.19 0.35
N VAL A 110 2.78 14.03 1.06
CA VAL A 110 3.33 15.13 1.88
C VAL A 110 2.65 15.16 3.24
N ASP A 111 3.42 15.34 4.32
CA ASP A 111 2.87 15.54 5.67
C ASP A 111 2.45 17.00 5.92
N ASP A 112 1.85 17.27 7.08
CA ASP A 112 1.40 18.62 7.46
C ASP A 112 2.54 19.61 7.74
N LYS A 113 3.78 19.12 7.87
CA LYS A 113 5.00 19.91 8.09
C LYS A 113 5.76 20.17 6.79
N GLY A 114 5.29 19.63 5.66
CA GLY A 114 5.92 19.76 4.36
C GLY A 114 7.02 18.74 4.08
N GLN A 115 7.19 17.70 4.91
CA GLN A 115 8.02 16.56 4.56
C GLN A 115 7.36 15.83 3.39
N ARG A 116 8.10 15.75 2.29
CA ARG A 116 7.66 15.09 1.06
C ARG A 116 8.32 13.72 0.93
N TYR A 117 7.53 12.74 0.51
CA TYR A 117 7.95 11.39 0.16
C TYR A 117 7.76 11.23 -1.35
N ASP A 118 8.82 11.36 -2.14
CA ASP A 118 8.83 11.12 -3.59
C ASP A 118 9.41 9.72 -3.84
N ILE A 119 8.55 8.77 -4.16
CA ILE A 119 8.85 7.35 -4.05
C ILE A 119 8.82 6.71 -5.44
N ASP A 120 9.97 6.20 -5.86
CA ASP A 120 10.06 5.30 -7.01
C ASP A 120 9.80 3.87 -6.55
N CYS A 121 8.85 3.19 -7.18
CA CYS A 121 8.43 1.83 -6.85
C CYS A 121 8.84 0.88 -7.98
N ILE A 122 9.56 -0.20 -7.67
CA ILE A 122 10.08 -1.17 -8.64
C ILE A 122 9.64 -2.58 -8.25
N ARG A 123 8.94 -3.27 -9.16
CA ARG A 123 8.42 -4.61 -8.89
C ARG A 123 9.55 -5.63 -8.67
N GLN A 124 9.45 -6.41 -7.60
CA GLN A 124 10.33 -7.54 -7.29
C GLN A 124 9.64 -8.89 -7.56
N ALA A 125 8.38 -9.00 -7.17
CA ALA A 125 7.56 -10.19 -7.39
C ALA A 125 6.09 -9.80 -7.55
N ILE A 126 5.29 -10.71 -8.11
CA ILE A 126 3.84 -10.51 -8.27
C ILE A 126 3.07 -11.72 -7.76
N CYS A 127 1.93 -11.44 -7.17
CA CYS A 127 0.87 -12.37 -6.85
C CYS A 127 -0.44 -11.86 -7.46
N HIS A 128 -1.25 -12.78 -7.95
CA HIS A 128 -2.50 -12.44 -8.63
C HIS A 128 -3.65 -13.16 -7.94
N TRP A 129 -4.65 -12.39 -7.52
CA TRP A 129 -5.79 -12.90 -6.79
C TRP A 129 -7.09 -12.54 -7.54
N PRO A 130 -7.69 -13.52 -8.24
CA PRO A 130 -9.01 -13.32 -8.82
C PRO A 130 -10.08 -13.39 -7.72
N PHE A 131 -10.98 -12.42 -7.70
CA PHE A 131 -12.20 -12.40 -6.89
C PHE A 131 -13.43 -12.29 -7.79
N ASP A 132 -14.62 -12.58 -7.25
CA ASP A 132 -15.87 -12.48 -8.01
C ASP A 132 -16.13 -11.01 -8.43
N GLY A 133 -15.98 -10.72 -9.72
CA GLY A 133 -16.18 -9.39 -10.29
C GLY A 133 -15.07 -8.38 -10.00
N TYR A 134 -13.95 -8.80 -9.42
CA TYR A 134 -12.83 -7.93 -9.06
C TYR A 134 -11.51 -8.67 -9.18
N VAL A 135 -10.46 -8.01 -9.67
CA VAL A 135 -9.12 -8.58 -9.75
C VAL A 135 -8.17 -7.76 -8.90
N LEU A 136 -7.36 -8.46 -8.12
CA LEU A 136 -6.27 -7.88 -7.36
C LEU A 136 -4.93 -8.32 -7.97
N ASN A 137 -4.15 -7.33 -8.40
CA ASN A 137 -2.76 -7.52 -8.77
C ASN A 137 -1.90 -6.95 -7.64
N GLU A 138 -1.35 -7.83 -6.82
CA GLU A 138 -0.55 -7.49 -5.65
C GLU A 138 0.89 -7.89 -5.91
N GLY A 139 1.86 -7.10 -5.49
CA GLY A 139 3.26 -7.44 -5.67
C GLY A 139 4.14 -6.99 -4.53
N ALA A 140 5.25 -7.70 -4.35
CA ALA A 140 6.35 -7.20 -3.57
C ALA A 140 7.11 -6.17 -4.41
N PHE A 141 7.30 -4.98 -3.87
CA PHE A 141 7.99 -3.88 -4.51
C PHE A 141 9.15 -3.40 -3.64
N GLU A 142 10.19 -2.94 -4.30
CA GLU A 142 11.22 -2.09 -3.72
C GLU A 142 10.81 -0.63 -3.89
N PHE A 143 10.97 0.16 -2.85
CA PHE A 143 10.61 1.57 -2.78
C PHE A 143 11.85 2.39 -2.50
N ARG A 144 12.09 3.44 -3.29
CA ARG A 144 13.28 4.29 -3.17
C ARG A 144 12.88 5.72 -2.95
N LEU A 145 13.48 6.33 -1.93
CA LEU A 145 13.42 7.77 -1.71
C LEU A 145 14.63 8.46 -2.36
N PRO A 146 14.55 9.78 -2.66
CA PRO A 146 15.63 10.50 -3.34
C PRO A 146 16.89 10.65 -2.50
N ASP A 147 16.77 10.51 -1.17
CA ASP A 147 17.88 10.51 -0.23
C ASP A 147 18.63 9.17 -0.16
N GLY A 148 18.22 8.19 -0.98
CA GLY A 148 18.86 6.88 -1.09
C GLY A 148 18.31 5.84 -0.11
N ARG A 149 17.35 6.18 0.76
CA ARG A 149 16.66 5.17 1.58
C ARG A 149 15.89 4.19 0.69
N VAL A 150 16.01 2.92 1.05
CA VAL A 150 15.35 1.81 0.36
C VAL A 150 14.42 1.10 1.34
N GLY A 151 13.21 0.83 0.88
CA GLY A 151 12.22 0.05 1.60
C GLY A 151 11.67 -1.07 0.74
N TYR A 152 11.02 -2.01 1.40
CA TYR A 152 10.30 -3.10 0.75
C TYR A 152 8.89 -3.17 1.29
N GLY A 153 7.98 -3.66 0.48
CA GLY A 153 6.60 -3.77 0.88
C GLY A 153 5.68 -4.15 -0.26
N LEU A 154 4.43 -3.75 -0.11
CA LEU A 154 3.36 -4.11 -1.02
C LEU A 154 3.03 -2.98 -1.97
N LEU A 155 2.79 -3.30 -3.24
CA LEU A 155 1.98 -2.48 -4.12
C LEU A 155 0.81 -3.33 -4.62
N GLU A 156 -0.40 -2.80 -4.51
CA GLU A 156 -1.63 -3.47 -4.89
C GLU A 156 -2.44 -2.59 -5.85
N LEU A 157 -2.90 -3.21 -6.93
CA LEU A 157 -3.86 -2.65 -7.86
C LEU A 157 -5.09 -3.53 -7.86
N GLY A 158 -6.19 -2.98 -7.36
CA GLY A 158 -7.50 -3.58 -7.51
C GLY A 158 -8.25 -2.97 -8.67
N CYS A 159 -8.89 -3.78 -9.50
CA CYS A 159 -9.76 -3.28 -10.55
C CYS A 159 -11.02 -4.14 -10.65
N ARG A 160 -12.17 -3.49 -10.74
CA ARG A 160 -13.45 -4.15 -10.98
C ARG A 160 -13.43 -4.71 -12.39
N LEU A 161 -13.72 -6.00 -12.50
CA LEU A 161 -13.99 -6.60 -13.80
C LEU A 161 -15.33 -6.06 -14.28
N GLY A 162 -15.35 -5.47 -15.47
CA GLY A 162 -16.58 -4.98 -16.07
C GLY A 162 -17.64 -6.08 -16.08
N SER A 163 -18.87 -5.72 -15.71
CA SER A 163 -20.03 -6.41 -16.28
C SER A 163 -19.95 -6.23 -17.81
N PRO A 164 -20.37 -7.22 -18.61
CA PRO A 164 -20.42 -7.10 -20.06
C PRO A 164 -21.17 -5.84 -20.52
#